data_AF-A0A6I6F653-F1
#
_entry.id   AF-A0A6I6F653-F1
#
_cell.length_a   1.000
_cell.length_b   1.000
_cell.length_c   1.000
_cell.angle_alpha   90.00
_cell.angle_beta   90.00
_cell.angle_gamma   90.00
#
_symmetry.space_group_name_H-M   'P 1'
#
loop_
_entity.id
_entity.type
_entity.pdbx_description
1 polymer ?
#
loop_
_entity_poly.entity_id
_entity_poly.type
_entity_poly.pdbx_seq_one_letter_code
_entity_poly.pdbx_strand_id
1 'polypeptide(L)'
;MKQITASLFSVILIFLSATSNQATAAVYSARVSNSFDSCSMVNFGDESEVSLNIGFNSSIKLLGQGNLVSRALGLYDHLESGTDTTNVKSVTMNGEPSDSSMYILLTDYHYKSSASNKSWGNDADFSSHVVVRISNKTQQKRFGVLIGIANVGSTDVVFDNIGYVYINESSNGKCELYPSFGNIQPPSSPPPPPDNIDITVTAPDWNLGEIKPGQQSIPLSGSAEQLCLKYTGSSVAGKQFIINATNQNGVKNSLYRMSHLYNPSQEAPYILMLNNTMGGLTVLPNSYNSTITLNAGGSTCFIPTFITMAPENLEPGLYTDVLTFNIVTKA
;
A
#
# COMPACT_ATOMS: atom_id res chain seq x y z
N MET A 1 78.01 -13.26 19.80
CA MET A 1 76.79 -12.52 20.19
C MET A 1 76.08 -11.93 18.95
N LYS A 2 75.78 -12.78 17.94
CA LYS A 2 75.16 -12.40 16.65
C LYS A 2 74.36 -13.59 16.08
N GLN A 3 73.37 -14.10 16.81
CA GLN A 3 72.53 -15.19 16.27
C GLN A 3 71.17 -15.39 16.96
N ILE A 4 70.71 -14.44 17.78
CA ILE A 4 69.43 -14.57 18.51
C ILE A 4 68.34 -13.64 17.96
N THR A 5 68.69 -12.63 17.15
CA THR A 5 67.72 -11.63 16.66
C THR A 5 66.95 -12.03 15.40
N ALA A 6 67.39 -13.04 14.65
CA ALA A 6 66.70 -13.46 13.41
C ALA A 6 65.50 -14.39 13.66
N SER A 7 65.44 -15.07 14.81
CA SER A 7 64.40 -16.07 15.09
C SER A 7 63.11 -15.45 15.65
N LEU A 8 63.20 -14.32 16.37
CA LEU A 8 62.00 -13.62 16.89
C LEU A 8 61.17 -12.93 15.80
N PHE A 9 61.79 -12.44 14.72
CA PHE A 9 61.07 -11.78 13.63
C PHE A 9 60.29 -12.75 12.72
N SER A 10 60.75 -14.00 12.58
CA SER A 10 60.02 -15.02 11.79
C SER A 10 58.78 -15.56 12.51
N VAL A 11 58.81 -15.65 13.84
CA VAL A 11 57.63 -16.09 14.61
C VAL A 11 56.54 -15.01 14.61
N ILE A 12 56.91 -13.73 14.67
CA ILE A 12 55.95 -12.62 14.62
C ILE A 12 55.28 -12.49 13.24
N LEU A 13 55.99 -12.74 12.13
CA LEU A 13 55.38 -12.72 10.79
C LEU A 13 54.43 -13.89 10.51
N ILE A 14 54.63 -15.06 11.14
CA ILE A 14 53.72 -16.21 11.01
C ILE A 14 52.44 -16.01 11.86
N PHE A 15 52.52 -15.27 12.97
CA PHE A 15 51.34 -14.91 13.75
C PHE A 15 50.50 -13.78 13.12
N LEU A 16 51.10 -12.93 12.27
CA LEU A 16 50.39 -11.86 11.55
C LEU A 16 49.69 -12.33 10.26
N SER A 17 50.00 -13.52 9.74
CA SER A 17 49.27 -14.11 8.60
C SER A 17 48.11 -15.03 9.00
N ALA A 18 47.93 -15.29 10.31
CA ALA A 18 46.84 -16.12 10.83
C ALA A 18 45.57 -15.32 11.21
N THR A 19 45.58 -13.99 11.07
CA THR A 19 44.45 -13.14 11.48
C THR A 19 43.98 -12.20 10.37
N SER A 20 43.53 -12.74 9.23
CA SER A 20 42.67 -11.98 8.31
C SER A 20 41.87 -12.82 7.32
N ASN A 21 41.44 -14.03 7.70
CA ASN A 21 40.27 -14.63 7.04
C ASN A 21 39.02 -14.13 7.77
N GLN A 22 38.76 -12.83 7.70
CA GLN A 22 37.37 -12.39 7.83
C GLN A 22 36.69 -12.91 6.56
N ALA A 23 35.91 -13.97 6.69
CA ALA A 23 35.05 -14.42 5.61
C ALA A 23 34.08 -13.28 5.31
N THR A 24 34.37 -12.50 4.27
CA THR A 24 33.44 -11.51 3.77
C THR A 24 32.23 -12.26 3.27
N ALA A 25 31.11 -12.16 3.99
CA ALA A 25 29.85 -12.72 3.52
C ALA A 25 29.52 -12.06 2.17
N ALA A 26 29.31 -12.88 1.15
CA ALA A 26 28.99 -12.36 -0.17
C ALA A 26 27.51 -11.91 -0.20
N VAL A 27 27.26 -10.70 -0.68
CA VAL A 27 25.94 -10.08 -0.66
C VAL A 27 25.38 -10.03 -2.08
N TYR A 28 24.19 -10.57 -2.28
CA TYR A 28 23.51 -10.62 -3.58
C TYR A 28 22.02 -10.32 -3.45
N SER A 29 21.35 -10.12 -4.58
CA SER A 29 19.89 -10.05 -4.64
C SER A 29 19.32 -11.11 -5.57
N ALA A 30 18.23 -11.73 -5.17
CA ALA A 30 17.49 -12.70 -5.97
C ALA A 30 16.02 -12.72 -5.52
N ARG A 31 15.17 -13.49 -6.20
CA ARG A 31 13.75 -13.58 -5.86
C ARG A 31 13.54 -14.56 -4.70
N VAL A 32 13.69 -14.07 -3.48
CA VAL A 32 13.52 -14.85 -2.22
C VAL A 32 12.05 -15.08 -1.91
N SER A 33 11.19 -14.10 -2.22
CA SER A 33 9.74 -14.19 -2.02
C SER A 33 8.98 -14.39 -3.36
N ASN A 34 7.76 -14.92 -3.29
CA ASN A 34 6.86 -15.02 -4.45
C ASN A 34 5.50 -14.33 -4.23
N SER A 35 5.09 -14.10 -3.00
CA SER A 35 3.79 -13.52 -2.66
C SER A 35 3.80 -12.89 -1.27
N PHE A 36 2.92 -11.91 -1.10
CA PHE A 36 2.61 -11.26 0.18
C PHE A 36 1.10 -11.09 0.29
N ASP A 37 0.55 -11.50 1.42
CA ASP A 37 -0.88 -11.33 1.69
C ASP A 37 -1.14 -11.07 3.18
N SER A 38 -2.38 -10.73 3.53
CA SER A 38 -2.83 -10.59 4.92
C SER A 38 -2.03 -9.56 5.74
N CYS A 39 -1.49 -8.52 5.09
CA CYS A 39 -0.79 -7.45 5.77
C CYS A 39 -1.72 -6.68 6.70
N SER A 40 -1.30 -6.47 7.94
CA SER A 40 -2.01 -5.64 8.91
C SER A 40 -1.08 -5.06 9.95
N MET A 41 -1.50 -3.93 10.52
CA MET A 41 -0.83 -3.31 11.67
C MET A 41 -1.89 -2.92 12.70
N VAL A 42 -1.72 -3.40 13.94
CA VAL A 42 -2.62 -3.12 15.05
C VAL A 42 -1.85 -2.42 16.15
N ASN A 43 -2.37 -1.29 16.59
CA ASN A 43 -1.77 -0.46 17.63
C ASN A 43 -2.37 -0.77 19.00
N PHE A 44 -1.51 -1.10 19.98
CA PHE A 44 -1.88 -1.42 21.36
C PHE A 44 -1.43 -0.33 22.35
N GLY A 45 -1.20 0.89 21.88
CA GLY A 45 -0.72 2.02 22.68
C GLY A 45 0.80 2.14 22.61
N ASP A 46 1.51 1.53 23.56
CA ASP A 46 2.98 1.61 23.64
C ASP A 46 3.70 0.75 22.60
N GLU A 47 3.00 -0.21 21.99
CA GLU A 47 3.53 -1.14 21.00
C GLU A 47 2.53 -1.31 19.85
N SER A 48 3.05 -1.65 18.67
CA SER A 48 2.24 -2.10 17.55
C SER A 48 2.65 -3.51 17.15
N GLU A 49 1.67 -4.29 16.70
CA GLU A 49 1.87 -5.59 16.09
C GLU A 49 1.65 -5.46 14.58
N VAL A 50 2.64 -5.88 13.82
CA VAL A 50 2.63 -5.93 12.36
C VAL A 50 2.59 -7.38 11.96
N SER A 51 1.65 -7.77 11.11
CA SER A 51 1.55 -9.14 10.60
C SER A 51 1.41 -9.17 9.09
N LEU A 52 1.90 -10.24 8.48
CA LEU A 52 1.79 -10.54 7.05
C LEU A 52 2.04 -12.02 6.81
N ASN A 53 1.52 -12.54 5.71
CA ASN A 53 1.97 -13.82 5.17
C ASN A 53 2.98 -13.59 4.04
N ILE A 54 4.01 -14.43 4.04
CA ILE A 54 5.07 -14.40 3.02
C ILE A 54 5.16 -15.78 2.39
N GLY A 55 4.97 -15.84 1.07
CA GLY A 55 5.34 -17.01 0.28
C GLY A 55 6.82 -16.95 -0.06
N PHE A 56 7.60 -17.87 0.49
CA PHE A 56 9.03 -18.02 0.20
C PHE A 56 9.26 -18.94 -1.00
N ASN A 57 10.23 -18.57 -1.82
CA ASN A 57 10.84 -19.48 -2.78
C ASN A 57 11.93 -20.33 -2.10
N SER A 58 12.20 -21.49 -2.69
CA SER A 58 13.26 -22.39 -2.28
C SER A 58 14.62 -21.69 -2.36
N SER A 59 15.40 -21.79 -1.29
CA SER A 59 16.73 -21.18 -1.20
C SER A 59 17.82 -21.99 -1.91
N ILE A 60 17.54 -23.27 -2.25
CA ILE A 60 18.51 -24.21 -2.83
C ILE A 60 19.14 -23.66 -4.11
N LYS A 61 18.40 -22.88 -4.90
CA LYS A 61 18.88 -22.28 -6.16
C LYS A 61 19.32 -20.82 -6.02
N LEU A 62 19.17 -20.24 -4.83
CA LEU A 62 19.42 -18.82 -4.58
C LEU A 62 20.76 -18.60 -3.86
N LEU A 63 21.17 -19.55 -3.03
CA LEU A 63 22.45 -19.53 -2.33
C LEU A 63 23.53 -20.14 -3.24
N GLY A 64 24.68 -19.48 -3.33
CA GLY A 64 25.71 -19.86 -4.31
C GLY A 64 26.37 -21.19 -3.97
N GLN A 65 27.17 -21.20 -2.89
CA GLN A 65 27.83 -22.39 -2.34
C GLN A 65 27.46 -22.67 -0.88
N GLY A 66 26.69 -21.79 -0.25
CA GLY A 66 26.27 -21.92 1.15
C GLY A 66 24.97 -22.70 1.31
N ASN A 67 24.83 -23.37 2.47
CA ASN A 67 23.53 -23.90 2.89
C ASN A 67 22.72 -22.78 3.57
N LEU A 68 21.40 -22.85 3.48
CA LEU A 68 20.53 -21.94 4.22
C LEU A 68 20.77 -22.14 5.72
N VAL A 69 21.12 -21.05 6.40
CA VAL A 69 21.12 -20.98 7.86
C VAL A 69 19.74 -20.55 8.33
N SER A 70 19.20 -19.48 7.73
CA SER A 70 17.92 -18.91 8.14
C SER A 70 17.35 -17.99 7.05
N ARG A 71 16.03 -17.88 6.97
CA ARG A 71 15.35 -16.70 6.45
C ARG A 71 15.61 -15.52 7.41
N ALA A 72 15.57 -14.30 6.91
CA ALA A 72 15.76 -13.11 7.71
C ALA A 72 14.80 -12.00 7.29
N LEU A 73 14.45 -11.16 8.25
CA LEU A 73 13.50 -10.06 8.09
C LEU A 73 14.14 -8.76 8.57
N GLY A 74 14.27 -7.78 7.68
CA GLY A 74 14.73 -6.43 8.00
C GLY A 74 13.55 -5.51 8.22
N LEU A 75 13.62 -4.64 9.22
CA LEU A 75 12.53 -3.72 9.57
C LEU A 75 12.97 -2.27 9.59
N TYR A 76 12.15 -1.42 8.98
CA TYR A 76 12.34 0.02 8.99
C TYR A 76 11.05 0.73 9.37
N ASP A 77 11.20 1.80 10.14
CA ASP A 77 10.15 2.75 10.38
C ASP A 77 10.05 3.66 9.17
N HIS A 78 8.83 3.82 8.66
CA HIS A 78 8.51 4.89 7.73
C HIS A 78 8.07 6.10 8.56
N LEU A 79 8.96 7.06 8.71
CA LEU A 79 8.78 8.26 9.53
C LEU A 79 8.58 9.50 8.64
N GLU A 80 8.12 10.59 9.25
CA GLU A 80 8.03 11.90 8.60
C GLU A 80 9.37 12.40 8.05
N SER A 81 10.50 12.13 8.72
CA SER A 81 11.83 12.52 8.22
C SER A 81 12.48 11.53 7.24
N GLY A 82 11.80 10.44 6.87
CA GLY A 82 12.35 9.38 6.01
C GLY A 82 12.30 7.99 6.63
N THR A 83 13.21 7.11 6.22
CA THR A 83 13.34 5.76 6.78
C THR A 83 14.36 5.72 7.92
N ASP A 84 14.05 4.99 8.99
CA ASP A 84 14.98 4.73 10.10
C ASP A 84 14.84 3.28 10.58
N THR A 85 15.83 2.80 11.32
CA THR A 85 15.79 1.49 11.99
C THR A 85 14.63 1.43 12.99
N THR A 86 13.85 0.34 12.93
CA THR A 86 12.75 0.14 13.87
C THR A 86 13.25 -0.40 15.21
N ASN A 87 12.67 0.08 16.31
CA ASN A 87 12.85 -0.54 17.62
C ASN A 87 11.98 -1.81 17.74
N VAL A 88 12.53 -2.93 17.28
CA VAL A 88 11.87 -4.24 17.26
C VAL A 88 11.92 -4.89 18.65
N LYS A 89 10.76 -5.34 19.14
CA LYS A 89 10.60 -6.09 20.39
C LYS A 89 10.71 -7.59 20.17
N SER A 90 10.06 -8.10 19.13
CA SER A 90 10.08 -9.52 18.78
C SER A 90 9.70 -9.73 17.32
N VAL A 91 10.31 -10.73 16.69
CA VAL A 91 9.93 -11.22 15.36
C VAL A 91 9.65 -12.71 15.48
N THR A 92 8.51 -13.15 14.97
CA THR A 92 8.15 -14.57 14.91
C THR A 92 7.76 -14.96 13.49
N MET A 93 8.10 -16.19 13.12
CA MET A 93 7.68 -16.82 11.86
C MET A 93 7.01 -18.15 12.20
N ASN A 94 5.73 -18.30 11.83
CA ASN A 94 4.87 -19.42 12.22
C ASN A 94 4.86 -19.66 13.75
N GLY A 95 4.91 -18.58 14.53
CA GLY A 95 4.98 -18.63 16.01
C GLY A 95 6.37 -18.95 16.57
N GLU A 96 7.37 -19.22 15.73
CA GLU A 96 8.74 -19.48 16.16
C GLU A 96 9.53 -18.16 16.23
N PRO A 97 10.12 -17.77 17.39
CA PRO A 97 10.83 -16.51 17.51
C PRO A 97 12.22 -16.54 16.88
N SER A 98 12.61 -15.40 16.30
CA SER A 98 14.02 -15.09 16.00
C SER A 98 14.84 -15.08 17.29
N ASP A 99 16.10 -15.50 17.23
CA ASP A 99 17.01 -15.51 18.39
C ASP A 99 18.30 -14.68 18.16
N SER A 100 18.43 -14.08 16.97
CA SER A 100 19.60 -13.30 16.59
C SER A 100 19.22 -12.17 15.64
N SER A 101 20.09 -11.17 15.57
CA SER A 101 20.03 -10.10 14.57
C SER A 101 21.40 -9.91 13.94
N MET A 102 21.40 -9.42 12.71
CA MET A 102 22.61 -8.98 12.00
C MET A 102 22.40 -7.58 11.49
N TYR A 103 23.40 -6.74 11.70
CA TYR A 103 23.39 -5.39 11.15
C TYR A 103 24.04 -5.41 9.76
N ILE A 104 23.22 -5.31 8.72
CA ILE A 104 23.69 -5.30 7.32
C ILE A 104 23.05 -4.11 6.61
N LEU A 105 23.87 -3.35 5.89
CA LEU A 105 23.43 -2.23 5.05
C LEU A 105 22.55 -1.20 5.79
N LEU A 106 22.93 -0.90 7.03
CA LEU A 106 22.24 0.04 7.94
C LEU A 106 20.92 -0.48 8.51
N THR A 107 20.76 -1.80 8.59
CA THR A 107 19.50 -2.43 8.98
C THR A 107 19.75 -3.63 9.88
N ASP A 108 18.93 -3.75 10.92
CA ASP A 108 18.85 -4.96 11.71
C ASP A 108 17.94 -5.98 11.02
N TYR A 109 18.56 -7.05 10.54
CA TYR A 109 17.87 -8.23 10.03
C TYR A 109 17.75 -9.27 11.14
N HIS A 110 16.52 -9.61 11.50
CA HIS A 110 16.20 -10.63 12.50
C HIS A 110 16.11 -12.00 11.87
N TYR A 111 16.76 -12.99 12.49
CA TYR A 111 16.86 -14.36 11.98
C TYR A 111 16.99 -15.37 13.12
N LYS A 112 17.00 -16.66 12.77
CA LYS A 112 17.21 -17.75 13.72
C LYS A 112 18.53 -18.44 13.47
N SER A 113 19.48 -18.23 14.39
CA SER A 113 20.84 -18.77 14.34
C SER A 113 20.93 -20.25 14.74
N SER A 114 19.95 -20.74 15.50
CA SER A 114 19.91 -22.11 16.02
C SER A 114 19.54 -23.16 14.96
N ALA A 115 20.20 -24.32 15.02
CA ALA A 115 20.06 -25.43 14.05
C ALA A 115 18.72 -26.19 14.09
N SER A 116 17.83 -25.87 15.05
CA SER A 116 16.53 -26.52 15.22
C SER A 116 15.39 -25.62 14.72
N ASN A 117 15.53 -25.03 13.54
CA ASN A 117 14.63 -23.99 13.03
C ASN A 117 13.74 -24.46 11.86
N LYS A 118 12.62 -25.12 12.17
CA LYS A 118 11.73 -25.65 11.11
C LYS A 118 11.09 -24.58 10.23
N SER A 119 10.83 -23.40 10.77
CA SER A 119 10.21 -22.31 9.98
C SER A 119 11.29 -21.46 9.31
N TRP A 120 12.25 -21.00 10.10
CA TRP A 120 13.28 -20.09 9.62
C TRP A 120 14.33 -20.76 8.74
N GLY A 121 14.69 -22.03 8.98
CA GLY A 121 15.66 -22.77 8.18
C GLY A 121 15.05 -23.54 7.02
N ASN A 122 13.76 -23.33 6.72
CA ASN A 122 13.10 -24.05 5.63
C ASN A 122 13.60 -23.54 4.27
N ASP A 123 14.31 -24.42 3.58
CA ASP A 123 14.94 -24.19 2.28
C ASP A 123 14.03 -24.52 1.08
N ALA A 124 12.84 -25.07 1.33
CA ALA A 124 11.82 -25.35 0.33
C ALA A 124 10.92 -24.14 0.05
N ASP A 125 10.05 -24.27 -0.95
CA ASP A 125 8.93 -23.36 -1.16
C ASP A 125 7.91 -23.55 -0.04
N PHE A 126 7.52 -22.47 0.65
CA PHE A 126 6.47 -22.54 1.68
C PHE A 126 5.85 -21.17 1.94
N SER A 127 4.63 -21.17 2.49
CA SER A 127 4.01 -19.96 3.03
C SER A 127 4.24 -19.88 4.53
N SER A 128 4.52 -18.67 5.01
CA SER A 128 4.78 -18.38 6.41
C SER A 128 3.87 -17.26 6.89
N HIS A 129 3.50 -17.31 8.16
CA HIS A 129 2.88 -16.21 8.87
C HIS A 129 3.91 -15.51 9.74
N VAL A 130 4.14 -14.23 9.50
CA VAL A 130 5.11 -13.42 10.21
C VAL A 130 4.37 -12.44 11.12
N VAL A 131 4.82 -12.35 12.37
CA VAL A 131 4.34 -11.36 13.33
C VAL A 131 5.53 -10.64 13.95
N VAL A 132 5.48 -9.32 13.91
CA VAL A 132 6.51 -8.43 14.44
C VAL A 132 5.89 -7.49 15.44
N ARG A 133 6.50 -7.36 16.62
CA ARG A 133 6.12 -6.35 17.62
C ARG A 133 7.17 -5.27 17.65
N ILE A 134 6.70 -4.03 17.59
CA ILE A 134 7.56 -2.84 17.52
C ILE A 134 7.15 -1.85 18.60
N SER A 135 8.13 -1.14 19.15
CA SER A 135 7.87 -0.04 20.08
C SER A 135 7.23 1.14 19.34
N ASN A 136 6.19 1.75 19.92
CA ASN A 136 5.62 3.02 19.43
C ASN A 136 6.36 4.24 20.00
N LYS A 137 7.36 4.05 20.86
CA LYS A 137 8.22 5.12 21.37
C LYS A 137 9.18 5.59 20.29
N THR A 138 8.69 6.41 19.38
CA THR A 138 9.48 7.16 18.40
C THR A 138 9.33 8.65 18.68
N GLN A 139 10.41 9.42 18.46
CA GLN A 139 10.39 10.88 18.62
C GLN A 139 9.69 11.59 17.46
N GLN A 140 9.34 10.85 16.40
CA GLN A 140 8.71 11.37 15.21
C GLN A 140 7.43 10.62 14.88
N LYS A 141 6.57 11.24 14.07
CA LYS A 141 5.38 10.57 13.57
C LYS A 141 5.78 9.40 12.66
N ARG A 142 5.40 8.18 13.05
CA ARG A 142 5.47 6.98 12.21
C ARG A 142 4.23 6.89 11.34
N PHE A 143 4.43 6.62 10.06
CA PHE A 143 3.38 6.43 9.07
C PHE A 143 3.14 4.97 8.72
N GLY A 144 4.15 4.11 8.91
CA GLY A 144 4.07 2.67 8.72
C GLY A 144 5.42 2.01 8.94
N VAL A 145 5.55 0.79 8.45
CA VAL A 145 6.81 0.03 8.46
C VAL A 145 7.10 -0.56 7.09
N LEU A 146 8.38 -0.75 6.80
CA LEU A 146 8.87 -1.50 5.65
C LEU A 146 9.49 -2.81 6.13
N ILE A 147 9.09 -3.92 5.52
CA ILE A 147 9.66 -5.25 5.80
C ILE A 147 10.47 -5.72 4.59
N GLY A 148 11.77 -5.90 4.79
CA GLY A 148 12.69 -6.50 3.82
C GLY A 148 12.88 -7.98 4.11
N ILE A 149 13.10 -8.79 3.08
CA ILE A 149 13.28 -10.24 3.19
C ILE A 149 14.67 -10.62 2.70
N ALA A 150 15.32 -11.56 3.40
CA ALA A 150 16.58 -12.13 2.97
C ALA A 150 16.70 -13.62 3.32
N ASN A 151 17.63 -14.30 2.65
CA ASN A 151 18.18 -15.58 3.06
C ASN A 151 19.59 -15.37 3.61
N VAL A 152 19.85 -15.93 4.77
CA VAL A 152 21.16 -16.01 5.41
C VAL A 152 21.70 -17.40 5.12
N GLY A 153 22.74 -17.47 4.31
CA GLY A 153 23.53 -18.67 4.10
C GLY A 153 24.74 -18.72 5.04
N SER A 154 25.46 -19.83 5.01
CA SER A 154 26.69 -20.02 5.80
C SER A 154 27.82 -19.06 5.40
N THR A 155 27.76 -18.51 4.19
CA THR A 155 28.83 -17.69 3.58
C THR A 155 28.31 -16.47 2.81
N ASP A 156 26.99 -16.33 2.69
CA ASP A 156 26.34 -15.38 1.80
C ASP A 156 25.02 -14.88 2.41
N VAL A 157 24.59 -13.69 2.00
CA VAL A 157 23.27 -13.13 2.30
C VAL A 157 22.61 -12.72 1.00
N VAL A 158 21.42 -13.24 0.74
CA VAL A 158 20.66 -13.00 -0.48
C VAL A 158 19.40 -12.24 -0.14
N PHE A 159 19.33 -10.99 -0.57
CA PHE A 159 18.18 -10.11 -0.35
C PHE A 159 17.12 -10.33 -1.42
N ASP A 160 15.87 -10.13 -1.04
CA ASP A 160 14.76 -10.19 -1.99
C ASP A 160 14.82 -9.02 -2.97
N ASN A 161 14.72 -9.32 -4.27
CA ASN A 161 14.81 -8.30 -5.31
C ASN A 161 13.45 -7.71 -5.72
N ILE A 162 12.35 -8.16 -5.11
CA ILE A 162 11.02 -7.56 -5.30
C ILE A 162 10.91 -6.23 -4.54
N GLY A 163 11.66 -6.07 -3.45
CA GLY A 163 11.71 -4.86 -2.64
C GLY A 163 11.24 -5.08 -1.21
N TYR A 164 10.50 -4.11 -0.68
CA TYR A 164 10.01 -4.08 0.69
C TYR A 164 8.49 -4.17 0.71
N VAL A 165 7.92 -4.76 1.76
CA VAL A 165 6.48 -4.71 2.01
C VAL A 165 6.19 -3.52 2.91
N TYR A 166 5.40 -2.57 2.43
CA TYR A 166 4.91 -1.45 3.22
C TYR A 166 3.61 -1.82 3.93
N ILE A 167 3.57 -1.61 5.24
CA ILE A 167 2.42 -1.93 6.09
C ILE A 167 2.16 -0.76 7.04
N ASN A 168 0.91 -0.35 7.15
CA ASN A 168 0.41 0.69 8.05
C ASN A 168 -0.93 0.28 8.68
N GLU A 169 -1.47 1.11 9.57
CA GLU A 169 -2.74 0.81 10.27
C GLU A 169 -3.96 0.70 9.33
N SER A 170 -3.88 1.21 8.09
CA SER A 170 -4.94 1.07 7.08
C SER A 170 -4.75 -0.14 6.15
N SER A 171 -3.68 -0.91 6.34
CA SER A 171 -3.41 -2.15 5.62
C SER A 171 -4.42 -3.21 6.08
N ASN A 172 -5.58 -3.25 5.41
CA ASN A 172 -6.67 -4.18 5.71
C ASN A 172 -6.53 -5.47 4.91
N GLY A 173 -5.43 -6.20 5.11
CA GLY A 173 -5.10 -7.44 4.41
C GLY A 173 -4.43 -7.27 3.05
N LYS A 174 -4.31 -6.03 2.55
CA LYS A 174 -3.59 -5.70 1.32
C LYS A 174 -2.13 -5.35 1.65
N CYS A 175 -1.21 -5.98 0.96
CA CYS A 175 0.23 -5.70 1.06
C CYS A 175 0.65 -4.78 -0.09
N GLU A 176 1.21 -3.61 0.24
CA GLU A 176 1.77 -2.69 -0.74
C GLU A 176 3.25 -3.01 -0.94
N LEU A 177 3.68 -3.16 -2.20
CA LEU A 177 5.08 -3.40 -2.53
C LEU A 177 5.79 -2.10 -2.80
N TYR A 178 6.91 -1.93 -2.12
CA TYR A 178 7.78 -0.80 -2.29
C TYR A 178 9.08 -1.23 -2.99
N PRO A 179 9.24 -0.93 -4.28
CA PRO A 179 10.31 -1.50 -5.09
C PRO A 179 11.70 -1.02 -4.63
N SER A 180 12.63 -1.97 -4.53
CA SER A 180 14.05 -1.70 -4.41
C SER A 180 14.64 -1.59 -5.82
N PHE A 181 15.00 -0.38 -6.25
CA PHE A 181 15.64 -0.16 -7.56
C PHE A 181 17.11 -0.59 -7.54
N GLY A 182 17.37 -1.90 -7.53
CA GLY A 182 18.73 -2.46 -7.60
C GLY A 182 19.64 -2.13 -6.41
N ASN A 183 19.14 -1.36 -5.44
CA ASN A 183 19.84 -0.96 -4.23
C ASN A 183 19.25 -1.73 -3.06
N ILE A 184 20.08 -2.56 -2.43
CA ILE A 184 19.71 -3.39 -1.27
C ILE A 184 19.34 -2.52 -0.05
N GLN A 185 19.56 -1.21 -0.11
CA GLN A 185 19.13 -0.26 0.91
C GLN A 185 17.67 0.18 0.71
N PRO A 186 16.95 0.48 1.80
CA PRO A 186 15.65 1.13 1.71
C PRO A 186 15.86 2.51 1.05
N PRO A 187 14.91 2.99 0.24
CA PRO A 187 14.97 4.34 -0.29
C PRO A 187 15.12 5.39 0.81
N SER A 188 16.03 6.34 0.60
CA SER A 188 16.31 7.45 1.52
C SER A 188 15.16 8.46 1.60
N SER A 189 14.30 8.49 0.58
CA SER A 189 13.04 9.24 0.56
C SER A 189 11.90 8.30 0.17
N PRO A 190 11.24 7.66 1.14
CA PRO A 190 10.05 6.86 0.87
C PRO A 190 8.90 7.74 0.30
N PRO A 191 8.01 7.21 -0.55
CA PRO A 191 6.85 7.93 -1.05
C PRO A 191 5.99 8.36 0.15
N PRO A 192 5.33 9.52 0.06
CA PRO A 192 4.47 9.98 1.14
C PRO A 192 3.42 8.91 1.46
N PRO A 193 3.11 8.71 2.74
CA PRO A 193 2.10 7.75 3.13
C PRO A 193 0.77 8.07 2.43
N PRO A 194 -0.11 7.06 2.25
CA PRO A 194 -1.47 7.32 1.82
C PRO A 194 -2.08 8.30 2.83
N ASP A 195 -2.39 9.50 2.37
CA ASP A 195 -3.07 10.45 3.23
C ASP A 195 -4.44 9.89 3.58
N ASN A 196 -4.67 9.59 4.87
CA ASN A 196 -6.02 9.31 5.35
C ASN A 196 -6.82 10.61 5.25
N ILE A 197 -7.52 10.78 4.12
CA ILE A 197 -8.43 11.89 3.89
C ILE A 197 -9.84 11.38 4.21
N ASP A 198 -10.34 11.75 5.38
CA ASP A 198 -11.73 11.48 5.74
C ASP A 198 -12.64 12.45 4.97
N ILE A 199 -13.47 11.90 4.09
CA ILE A 199 -14.49 12.64 3.33
C ILE A 199 -15.86 12.13 3.74
N THR A 200 -16.66 13.00 4.36
CA THR A 200 -18.09 12.75 4.57
C THR A 200 -18.86 13.22 3.35
N VAL A 201 -19.70 12.34 2.79
CA VAL A 201 -20.54 12.63 1.63
C VAL A 201 -21.98 12.82 2.07
N THR A 202 -22.58 13.93 1.68
CA THR A 202 -24.02 14.18 1.78
C THR A 202 -24.59 14.20 0.37
N ALA A 203 -25.39 13.20 0.03
CA ALA A 203 -26.08 13.07 -1.25
C ALA A 203 -27.60 12.98 -1.01
N PRO A 204 -28.42 13.79 -1.69
CA PRO A 204 -29.87 13.70 -1.59
C PRO A 204 -30.45 12.73 -2.63
N ASP A 205 -31.70 12.31 -2.40
CA ASP A 205 -32.48 11.62 -3.43
C ASP A 205 -32.99 12.66 -4.44
N TRP A 206 -32.57 12.52 -5.70
CA TRP A 206 -32.94 13.44 -6.76
C TRP A 206 -34.25 13.04 -7.43
N ASN A 207 -35.25 13.91 -7.34
CA ASN A 207 -36.48 13.79 -8.13
C ASN A 207 -36.38 14.66 -9.38
N LEU A 208 -36.33 14.01 -10.56
CA LEU A 208 -36.22 14.71 -11.84
C LEU A 208 -37.56 15.25 -12.36
N GLY A 209 -38.67 14.95 -11.69
CA GLY A 209 -40.00 15.29 -12.14
C GLY A 209 -40.42 14.48 -13.37
N GLU A 210 -41.29 15.08 -14.19
CA GLU A 210 -41.77 14.44 -15.42
C GLU A 210 -40.72 14.52 -16.54
N ILE A 211 -40.26 13.35 -17.00
CA ILE A 211 -39.36 13.24 -18.15
C ILE A 211 -40.21 13.03 -19.40
N LYS A 212 -40.13 14.00 -20.32
CA LYS A 212 -40.79 13.96 -21.63
C LYS A 212 -39.90 13.28 -22.66
N PRO A 213 -40.48 12.70 -23.73
CA PRO A 213 -39.71 12.25 -24.87
C PRO A 213 -38.73 13.30 -25.42
N GLY A 214 -37.56 12.82 -25.85
CA GLY A 214 -36.48 13.64 -26.35
C GLY A 214 -35.43 13.99 -25.30
N GLN A 215 -34.61 14.99 -25.62
CA GLN A 215 -33.56 15.46 -24.73
C GLN A 215 -34.07 16.55 -23.79
N GLN A 216 -33.83 16.42 -22.49
CA GLN A 216 -34.13 17.47 -21.50
C GLN A 216 -32.92 17.77 -20.63
N SER A 217 -32.78 19.03 -20.22
CA SER A 217 -31.80 19.48 -19.23
C SER A 217 -32.53 19.89 -17.95
N ILE A 218 -32.22 19.23 -16.84
CA ILE A 218 -32.94 19.34 -15.57
C ILE A 218 -31.92 19.74 -14.48
N PRO A 219 -31.73 21.06 -14.23
CA PRO A 219 -30.87 21.53 -13.16
C PRO A 219 -31.58 21.46 -11.81
N LEU A 220 -30.89 20.94 -10.80
CA LEU A 220 -31.37 20.85 -9.42
C LEU A 220 -30.60 21.85 -8.55
N SER A 221 -31.04 23.11 -8.56
CA SER A 221 -30.30 24.24 -7.97
C SER A 221 -30.60 24.50 -6.50
N GLY A 222 -31.55 23.78 -5.90
CA GLY A 222 -31.87 23.88 -4.49
C GLY A 222 -30.71 23.42 -3.61
N SER A 223 -30.47 24.09 -2.49
CA SER A 223 -29.39 23.71 -1.56
C SER A 223 -29.54 22.30 -1.01
N ALA A 224 -30.78 21.82 -0.81
CA ALA A 224 -31.08 20.46 -0.39
C ALA A 224 -30.86 19.41 -1.49
N GLU A 225 -30.66 19.84 -2.74
CA GLU A 225 -30.43 18.97 -3.90
C GLU A 225 -28.94 18.85 -4.24
N GLN A 226 -28.06 19.54 -3.51
CA GLN A 226 -26.63 19.52 -3.78
C GLN A 226 -25.96 18.25 -3.25
N LEU A 227 -25.01 17.72 -4.02
CA LEU A 227 -24.05 16.73 -3.52
C LEU A 227 -22.93 17.49 -2.81
N CYS A 228 -22.74 17.27 -1.52
CA CYS A 228 -21.73 17.96 -0.73
C CYS A 228 -20.70 17.00 -0.13
N LEU A 229 -19.45 17.41 -0.19
CA LEU A 229 -18.30 16.73 0.41
C LEU A 229 -17.77 17.59 1.54
N LYS A 230 -17.62 17.00 2.73
CA LYS A 230 -17.04 17.65 3.91
C LYS A 230 -15.79 16.91 4.37
N TYR A 231 -14.74 17.65 4.67
CA TYR A 231 -13.41 17.11 4.96
C TYR A 231 -12.56 18.17 5.68
N THR A 232 -11.36 17.80 6.13
CA THR A 232 -10.42 18.75 6.72
C THR A 232 -9.67 19.49 5.60
N GLY A 233 -9.74 20.82 5.56
CA GLY A 233 -9.16 21.62 4.47
C GLY A 233 -7.68 21.37 4.19
N SER A 234 -6.86 21.25 5.24
CA SER A 234 -5.43 20.92 5.11
C SER A 234 -5.17 19.53 4.54
N SER A 235 -6.09 18.57 4.74
CA SER A 235 -5.93 17.20 4.23
C SER A 235 -6.09 17.10 2.72
N VAL A 236 -6.74 18.08 2.07
CA VAL A 236 -6.97 18.10 0.61
C VAL A 236 -6.13 19.13 -0.13
N ALA A 237 -5.38 19.97 0.59
CA ALA A 237 -4.62 21.07 0.02
C ALA A 237 -3.57 20.56 -0.98
N GLY A 238 -3.58 21.13 -2.20
CA GLY A 238 -2.64 20.76 -3.27
C GLY A 238 -2.92 19.42 -3.96
N LYS A 239 -3.97 18.70 -3.57
CA LYS A 239 -4.31 17.38 -4.13
C LYS A 239 -5.38 17.48 -5.21
N GLN A 240 -5.36 16.51 -6.12
CA GLN A 240 -6.38 16.32 -7.14
C GLN A 240 -7.22 15.09 -6.80
N PHE A 241 -8.51 15.18 -7.07
CA PHE A 241 -9.46 14.09 -6.83
C PHE A 241 -10.17 13.72 -8.11
N ILE A 242 -10.56 12.47 -8.24
CA ILE A 242 -11.47 12.01 -9.28
C ILE A 242 -12.78 11.64 -8.58
N ILE A 243 -13.87 12.26 -9.03
CA ILE A 243 -15.21 11.82 -8.68
C ILE A 243 -15.77 11.00 -9.84
N ASN A 244 -16.25 9.81 -9.53
CA ASN A 244 -16.96 8.94 -10.48
C ASN A 244 -18.20 8.36 -9.80
N ALA A 245 -19.11 7.78 -10.57
CA ALA A 245 -20.22 7.02 -10.03
C ALA A 245 -20.44 5.72 -10.80
N THR A 246 -20.73 4.65 -10.09
CA THR A 246 -21.35 3.46 -10.67
C THR A 246 -22.87 3.58 -10.57
N ASN A 247 -23.62 2.87 -11.41
CA ASN A 247 -25.07 2.84 -11.34
C ASN A 247 -25.62 1.41 -11.30
N GLN A 248 -26.80 1.25 -10.71
CA GLN A 248 -27.44 -0.06 -10.57
C GLN A 248 -27.87 -0.65 -11.90
N ASN A 249 -28.39 0.17 -12.82
CA ASN A 249 -28.93 -0.30 -14.09
C ASN A 249 -27.89 -0.42 -15.21
N GLY A 250 -26.62 -0.10 -14.92
CA GLY A 250 -25.50 -0.17 -15.86
C GLY A 250 -25.36 1.02 -16.83
N VAL A 251 -24.23 1.03 -17.54
CA VAL A 251 -23.84 2.07 -18.51
C VAL A 251 -23.87 1.51 -19.93
N LYS A 252 -24.39 2.27 -20.90
CA LYS A 252 -24.42 1.88 -22.34
C LYS A 252 -24.15 3.11 -23.17
N ASN A 253 -23.22 3.01 -24.12
CA ASN A 253 -22.78 4.14 -24.95
C ASN A 253 -22.37 5.37 -24.12
N SER A 254 -21.71 5.15 -22.97
CA SER A 254 -21.29 6.20 -22.02
C SER A 254 -22.45 6.96 -21.35
N LEU A 255 -23.64 6.37 -21.30
CA LEU A 255 -24.82 6.92 -20.62
C LEU A 255 -25.26 6.00 -19.48
N TYR A 256 -25.63 6.59 -18.35
CA TYR A 256 -26.40 5.89 -17.30
C TYR A 256 -27.83 5.65 -17.77
N ARG A 257 -28.58 4.84 -17.03
CA ARG A 257 -29.94 4.43 -17.41
C ARG A 257 -30.86 4.38 -16.20
N MET A 258 -31.97 5.11 -16.26
CA MET A 258 -33.08 4.86 -15.35
C MET A 258 -33.95 3.74 -15.94
N SER A 259 -34.37 2.80 -15.11
CA SER A 259 -35.20 1.67 -15.53
C SER A 259 -36.63 1.82 -15.00
N HIS A 260 -37.62 1.44 -15.82
CA HIS A 260 -39.01 1.47 -15.40
C HIS A 260 -39.27 0.46 -14.27
N LEU A 261 -39.93 0.91 -13.21
CA LEU A 261 -40.12 0.14 -11.98
C LEU A 261 -40.81 -1.22 -12.20
N TYR A 262 -41.74 -1.29 -13.14
CA TYR A 262 -42.53 -2.52 -13.42
C TYR A 262 -42.17 -3.20 -14.75
N ASN A 263 -41.33 -2.58 -15.57
CA ASN A 263 -40.95 -3.12 -16.89
C ASN A 263 -39.49 -2.79 -17.21
N PRO A 264 -38.51 -3.53 -16.65
CA PRO A 264 -37.11 -3.14 -16.71
C PRO A 264 -36.49 -3.04 -18.12
N SER A 265 -37.16 -3.55 -19.16
CA SER A 265 -36.73 -3.36 -20.55
C SER A 265 -36.95 -1.94 -21.08
N GLN A 266 -37.78 -1.14 -20.38
CA GLN A 266 -37.97 0.28 -20.66
C GLN A 266 -36.89 1.08 -19.92
N GLU A 267 -36.02 1.73 -20.68
CA GLU A 267 -34.87 2.46 -20.15
C GLU A 267 -34.85 3.90 -20.65
N ALA A 268 -34.59 4.85 -19.74
CA ALA A 268 -34.37 6.26 -20.03
C ALA A 268 -32.88 6.61 -19.80
N PRO A 269 -32.08 6.77 -20.88
CA PRO A 269 -30.68 7.15 -20.77
C PRO A 269 -30.48 8.56 -20.22
N TYR A 270 -29.38 8.77 -19.49
CA TYR A 270 -28.99 10.10 -19.02
C TYR A 270 -27.48 10.26 -18.78
N ILE A 271 -27.04 11.52 -18.69
CA ILE A 271 -25.77 11.91 -18.08
C ILE A 271 -26.03 12.81 -16.87
N LEU A 272 -25.10 12.81 -15.92
CA LEU A 272 -25.13 13.68 -14.76
C LEU A 272 -23.96 14.66 -14.81
N MET A 273 -24.26 15.94 -14.82
CA MET A 273 -23.29 17.02 -14.77
C MET A 273 -23.23 17.56 -13.34
N LEU A 274 -22.05 17.58 -12.73
CA LEU A 274 -21.79 18.12 -11.41
C LEU A 274 -21.03 19.44 -11.55
N ASN A 275 -21.72 20.55 -11.36
CA ASN A 275 -21.11 21.88 -11.38
C ASN A 275 -20.60 22.22 -9.98
N ASN A 276 -19.29 22.36 -9.83
CA ASN A 276 -18.69 22.81 -8.59
C ASN A 276 -19.07 24.28 -8.35
N THR A 277 -19.58 24.61 -7.17
CA THR A 277 -19.94 25.98 -6.79
C THR A 277 -18.76 26.96 -6.84
N MET A 278 -17.52 26.48 -6.84
CA MET A 278 -16.31 27.28 -6.98
C MET A 278 -15.77 27.39 -8.42
N GLY A 279 -16.42 26.73 -9.38
CA GLY A 279 -15.93 26.61 -10.75
C GLY A 279 -15.38 25.21 -11.06
N GLY A 280 -15.68 24.74 -12.27
CA GLY A 280 -15.38 23.39 -12.72
C GLY A 280 -16.64 22.55 -12.93
N LEU A 281 -16.60 21.70 -13.94
CA LEU A 281 -17.69 20.83 -14.35
C LEU A 281 -17.16 19.41 -14.43
N THR A 282 -17.82 18.48 -13.76
CA THR A 282 -17.59 17.05 -13.95
C THR A 282 -18.79 16.43 -14.65
N VAL A 283 -18.54 15.66 -15.70
CA VAL A 283 -19.59 14.91 -16.40
C VAL A 283 -19.46 13.43 -16.03
N LEU A 284 -20.56 12.83 -15.61
CA LEU A 284 -20.66 11.44 -15.23
C LEU A 284 -21.49 10.67 -16.28
N PRO A 285 -21.06 9.46 -16.71
CA PRO A 285 -19.88 8.73 -16.24
C PRO A 285 -18.53 9.41 -16.56
N ASN A 286 -17.61 9.43 -15.60
CA ASN A 286 -16.31 10.12 -15.74
C ASN A 286 -15.30 9.24 -16.49
N SER A 287 -15.58 8.92 -17.76
CA SER A 287 -14.79 7.98 -18.55
C SER A 287 -13.35 8.44 -18.80
N TYR A 288 -13.06 9.74 -18.64
CA TYR A 288 -11.74 10.34 -18.86
C TYR A 288 -10.94 10.53 -17.56
N ASN A 289 -11.47 10.14 -16.41
CA ASN A 289 -10.85 10.36 -15.10
C ASN A 289 -10.45 11.84 -14.90
N SER A 290 -11.34 12.74 -15.32
CA SER A 290 -11.19 14.18 -15.14
C SER A 290 -11.11 14.49 -13.66
N THR A 291 -10.18 15.38 -13.30
CA THR A 291 -9.93 15.74 -11.91
C THR A 291 -10.72 16.95 -11.46
N ILE A 292 -10.97 16.99 -10.15
CA ILE A 292 -11.52 18.11 -9.42
C ILE A 292 -10.55 18.52 -8.32
N THR A 293 -10.61 19.80 -7.97
CA THR A 293 -9.95 20.34 -6.77
C THR A 293 -11.01 20.59 -5.71
N LEU A 294 -10.74 20.13 -4.50
CA LEU A 294 -11.60 20.36 -3.35
C LEU A 294 -11.22 21.68 -2.66
N ASN A 295 -12.23 22.40 -2.17
CA ASN A 295 -12.06 23.68 -1.47
C ASN A 295 -11.21 23.52 -0.21
N ALA A 296 -10.17 24.34 -0.04
CA ALA A 296 -9.38 24.39 1.19
C ALA A 296 -10.19 24.81 2.45
N GLY A 297 -11.40 25.34 2.28
CA GLY A 297 -12.34 25.68 3.36
C GLY A 297 -13.03 24.47 4.01
N GLY A 298 -12.73 23.23 3.59
CA GLY A 298 -13.23 22.01 4.23
C GLY A 298 -14.61 21.53 3.78
N SER A 299 -15.18 22.15 2.73
CA SER A 299 -16.42 21.69 2.12
C SER A 299 -16.49 22.09 0.64
N THR A 300 -16.94 21.18 -0.21
CA THR A 300 -17.24 21.43 -1.63
C THR A 300 -18.61 20.87 -1.97
N CYS A 301 -19.48 21.68 -2.57
CA CYS A 301 -20.80 21.24 -3.02
C CYS A 301 -20.91 21.34 -4.54
N PHE A 302 -21.69 20.43 -5.11
CA PHE A 302 -21.95 20.32 -6.53
C PHE A 302 -23.44 20.50 -6.78
N ILE A 303 -23.76 21.35 -7.76
CA ILE A 303 -25.11 21.53 -8.28
C ILE A 303 -25.29 20.50 -9.41
N PRO A 304 -26.15 19.49 -9.25
CA PRO A 304 -26.37 18.48 -10.26
C PRO A 304 -27.30 19.00 -11.37
N THR A 305 -26.95 18.66 -12.61
CA THR A 305 -27.80 18.83 -13.78
C THR A 305 -27.91 17.51 -14.52
N PHE A 306 -29.12 16.98 -14.66
CA PHE A 306 -29.38 15.78 -15.42
C PHE A 306 -29.69 16.14 -16.87
N ILE A 307 -29.01 15.48 -17.81
CA ILE A 307 -29.42 15.51 -19.22
C ILE A 307 -30.01 14.16 -19.56
N THR A 308 -31.33 14.10 -19.73
CA THR A 308 -32.05 12.88 -20.08
C THR A 308 -32.23 12.80 -21.60
N MET A 309 -32.27 11.59 -22.15
CA MET A 309 -32.46 11.31 -23.58
C MET A 309 -33.54 10.23 -23.75
N ALA A 310 -34.77 10.58 -23.39
CA ALA A 310 -35.90 9.68 -23.34
C ALA A 310 -36.38 9.27 -24.76
N PRO A 311 -36.42 7.97 -25.12
CA PRO A 311 -37.03 7.53 -26.37
C PRO A 311 -38.51 7.91 -26.51
N GLU A 312 -39.00 8.11 -27.74
CA GLU A 312 -40.40 8.47 -28.02
C GLU A 312 -41.42 7.42 -27.58
N ASN A 313 -40.99 6.16 -27.51
CA ASN A 313 -41.83 5.00 -27.20
C ASN A 313 -41.70 4.53 -25.74
N LEU A 314 -41.19 5.36 -24.84
CA LEU A 314 -41.16 5.05 -23.41
C LEU A 314 -42.56 4.88 -22.85
N GLU A 315 -42.75 3.82 -22.06
CA GLU A 315 -44.00 3.61 -21.33
C GLU A 315 -44.17 4.66 -20.23
N PRO A 316 -45.39 5.21 -20.03
CA PRO A 316 -45.67 6.07 -18.88
C PRO A 316 -45.48 5.33 -17.56
N GLY A 317 -44.79 5.95 -16.60
CA GLY A 317 -44.63 5.39 -15.26
C GLY A 317 -43.41 5.91 -14.52
N LEU A 318 -43.00 5.19 -13.48
CA LEU A 318 -41.88 5.56 -12.62
C LEU A 318 -40.60 4.91 -13.12
N TYR A 319 -39.56 5.73 -13.29
CA TYR A 319 -38.22 5.31 -13.66
C TYR A 319 -37.26 5.63 -12.52
N THR A 320 -36.35 4.70 -12.21
CA THR A 320 -35.43 4.83 -11.07
C THR A 320 -34.03 4.35 -11.45
N ASP A 321 -33.01 4.91 -10.80
CA ASP A 321 -31.63 4.42 -10.79
C ASP A 321 -31.01 4.70 -9.42
N VAL A 322 -29.97 3.97 -9.07
CA VAL A 322 -29.18 4.19 -7.85
C VAL A 322 -27.74 4.41 -8.24
N LEU A 323 -27.19 5.57 -7.83
CA LEU A 323 -25.80 5.95 -8.08
C LEU A 323 -24.95 5.73 -6.84
N THR A 324 -23.81 5.05 -7.00
CA THR A 324 -22.79 4.91 -5.96
C THR A 324 -21.58 5.76 -6.34
N PHE A 325 -21.39 6.86 -5.61
CA PHE A 325 -20.25 7.77 -5.84
C PHE A 325 -18.95 7.20 -5.26
N ASN A 326 -17.88 7.29 -6.04
CA ASN A 326 -16.53 6.93 -5.67
C ASN A 326 -15.64 8.17 -5.82
N ILE A 327 -14.94 8.53 -4.75
CA ILE A 327 -14.04 9.68 -4.71
C ILE A 327 -12.66 9.15 -4.36
N VAL A 328 -11.69 9.39 -5.25
CA VAL A 328 -10.32 8.90 -5.08
C VAL A 328 -9.34 10.04 -5.29
N THR A 329 -8.24 10.04 -4.54
CA THR A 329 -7.09 10.91 -4.82
C THR A 329 -6.40 10.43 -6.09
N LYS A 330 -6.01 11.37 -6.96
CA LYS A 330 -5.16 11.09 -8.10
C LYS A 330 -3.70 11.33 -7.71
N ALA A 331 -2.87 10.29 -7.86
CA ALA A 331 -1.42 10.37 -7.73
C ALA A 331 -0.79 11.09 -8.93
#